data_AF-A0A9D1M0L0-F1
#
_entry.id   AF-A0A9D1M0L0-F1
#
_cell.length_a   1.000
_cell.length_b   1.000
_cell.length_c   1.000
_cell.angle_alpha   90.00
_cell.angle_beta   90.00
_cell.angle_gamma   90.00
#
_symmetry.space_group_name_H-M   'P 1'
#
loop_
_entity.id
_entity.type
_entity.pdbx_description
1 polymer ?
#
loop_
_entity_poly.entity_id
_entity_poly.type
_entity_poly.pdbx_seq_one_letter_code
_entity_poly.pdbx_strand_id
1 'polypeptide(L)'
;MEGENQNVNVNTGANNEPAGTNTQQNQNVNQNDDKGAKNLSNFDEFLKDSKNQAEFDRRVQKAIETAKTNWQEIMDNEKTEAEKLAKMNKEQKLEYQAQKAEREKTDALAELNAYKLKEQALKIASEKGLDVSLLNFFNFSTAKADEINTKIDEISIAFNKAVEKAVNERLKEDTPISKTGIEKSNMKEIPRASY
;
A
#
# COMPACT_ATOMS: atom_id res chain seq x y z
N MET A 1 36.66 33.41 20.95
CA MET A 1 35.29 33.92 21.08
C MET A 1 34.43 32.75 21.49
N GLU A 2 34.03 32.78 22.75
CA GLU A 2 32.97 31.95 23.31
C GLU A 2 31.65 32.19 22.57
N GLY A 3 30.77 31.20 22.61
CA GLY A 3 29.45 31.27 22.01
C GLY A 3 28.69 29.97 22.25
N GLU A 4 28.28 29.79 23.50
CA GLU A 4 27.24 28.84 23.90
C GLU A 4 25.94 29.12 23.12
N ASN A 5 25.26 28.07 22.64
CA ASN A 5 23.81 28.01 22.76
C ASN A 5 23.30 26.57 22.73
N GLN A 6 22.58 26.23 23.80
CA GLN A 6 21.90 24.97 24.02
C GLN A 6 20.50 24.99 23.39
N ASN A 7 19.92 23.78 23.32
CA ASN A 7 18.49 23.44 23.24
C ASN A 7 18.04 22.85 21.91
N VAL A 8 17.95 21.51 21.87
CA VAL A 8 16.73 20.85 21.40
C VAL A 8 16.46 19.61 22.27
N ASN A 9 15.39 19.70 23.03
CA ASN A 9 14.64 18.62 23.69
C ASN A 9 14.24 17.52 22.69
N VAL A 10 14.59 16.27 22.95
CA VAL A 10 13.82 15.12 22.48
C VAL A 10 13.71 14.08 23.59
N ASN A 11 12.52 14.03 24.18
CA ASN A 11 11.99 12.93 24.96
C ASN A 11 11.98 11.63 24.12
N THR A 12 12.75 10.63 24.52
CA THR A 12 12.54 9.24 24.11
C THR A 12 12.52 8.37 25.37
N GLY A 13 11.33 8.28 25.98
CA GLY A 13 11.01 7.24 26.94
C GLY A 13 11.05 5.87 26.25
N ALA A 14 12.05 5.07 26.61
CA ALA A 14 12.04 3.63 26.42
C ALA A 14 12.18 2.99 27.81
N ASN A 15 11.03 2.71 28.41
CA ASN A 15 10.93 1.83 29.56
C ASN A 15 11.39 0.43 29.12
N ASN A 16 12.42 -0.09 29.76
CA ASN A 16 12.70 -1.53 29.83
C ASN A 16 13.51 -1.80 31.10
N GLU A 17 12.83 -1.72 32.25
CA GLU A 17 13.26 -2.45 33.44
C GLU A 17 12.76 -3.89 33.32
N PRO A 18 13.60 -4.91 33.60
CA PRO A 18 13.13 -6.29 33.62
C PRO A 18 12.26 -6.50 34.87
N ALA A 19 10.98 -6.78 34.61
CA ALA A 19 9.99 -7.11 35.62
C ALA A 19 10.36 -8.40 36.37
N GLY A 20 10.87 -8.23 37.60
CA GLY A 20 10.93 -9.30 38.61
C GLY A 20 9.63 -9.32 39.41
N THR A 21 8.65 -10.11 38.96
CA THR A 21 7.47 -10.45 39.77
C THR A 21 7.83 -11.53 40.79
N ASN A 22 7.89 -11.19 42.08
CA ASN A 22 6.88 -11.71 43.01
C ASN A 22 6.81 -10.89 44.30
N THR A 23 5.59 -10.43 44.54
CA THR A 23 5.10 -9.59 45.60
C THR A 23 5.14 -10.31 46.95
N GLN A 24 5.83 -9.76 47.94
CA GLN A 24 5.42 -9.93 49.33
C GLN A 24 5.04 -8.56 49.89
N GLN A 25 3.80 -8.53 50.36
CA GLN A 25 3.06 -7.37 50.77
C GLN A 25 3.80 -6.61 51.87
N ASN A 26 3.95 -5.31 51.63
CA ASN A 26 4.14 -4.32 52.67
C ASN A 26 2.93 -4.36 53.61
N GLN A 27 3.12 -4.88 54.82
CA GLN A 27 2.33 -4.45 55.97
C GLN A 27 3.28 -3.78 56.96
N ASN A 28 3.38 -2.47 56.81
CA ASN A 28 3.82 -1.57 57.86
C ASN A 28 2.84 -1.69 59.03
N VAL A 29 3.27 -2.37 60.10
CA VAL A 29 2.68 -2.21 61.43
C VAL A 29 3.81 -1.82 62.37
N ASN A 30 3.81 -0.54 62.72
CA ASN A 30 4.64 0.03 63.76
C ASN A 30 4.19 -0.52 65.13
N GLN A 31 5.12 -1.06 65.92
CA GLN A 31 5.01 -1.08 67.39
C GLN A 31 6.36 -1.41 68.04
N ASN A 32 6.70 -0.63 69.06
CA ASN A 32 7.97 -0.62 69.78
C ASN A 32 8.10 -1.74 70.83
N ASP A 33 9.37 -1.96 71.19
CA ASP A 33 9.91 -2.38 72.50
C ASP A 33 10.03 -3.85 72.95
N ASP A 34 11.27 -4.12 73.38
CA ASP A 34 11.76 -4.91 74.52
C ASP A 34 12.35 -6.33 74.34
N LYS A 35 13.63 -6.41 74.74
CA LYS A 35 14.44 -7.50 75.29
C LYS A 35 14.19 -8.94 74.85
N GLY A 36 15.22 -9.49 74.19
CA GLY A 36 15.48 -10.92 74.17
C GLY A 36 16.58 -11.30 73.19
N ALA A 37 17.84 -10.98 73.50
CA ALA A 37 19.00 -11.47 72.77
C ALA A 37 19.18 -12.99 72.99
N LYS A 38 18.24 -13.78 72.48
CA LYS A 38 18.41 -15.22 72.27
C LYS A 38 19.26 -15.36 71.02
N ASN A 39 20.53 -15.65 71.25
CA ASN A 39 21.50 -16.28 70.35
C ASN A 39 20.86 -16.74 69.02
N LEU A 40 20.76 -15.81 68.06
CA LEU A 40 20.57 -16.18 66.66
C LEU A 40 21.94 -16.65 66.23
N SER A 41 22.07 -17.95 65.96
CA SER A 41 23.25 -18.50 65.31
C SER A 41 23.53 -17.65 64.08
N ASN A 42 24.61 -16.88 64.12
CA ASN A 42 24.99 -15.98 63.05
C ASN A 42 25.25 -16.80 61.77
N PHE A 43 25.07 -16.20 60.60
CA PHE A 43 25.29 -16.88 59.31
C PHE A 43 26.67 -17.53 59.23
N ASP A 44 27.70 -16.87 59.80
CA ASP A 44 29.05 -17.42 59.92
C ASP A 44 29.12 -18.70 60.75
N GLU A 45 28.30 -18.84 61.80
CA GLU A 45 28.24 -20.06 62.62
C GLU A 45 27.53 -21.20 61.90
N PHE A 46 26.50 -20.89 61.10
CA PHE A 46 25.84 -21.85 60.21
C PHE A 46 26.79 -22.38 59.13
N LEU A 47 27.68 -21.53 58.63
CA LEU A 47 28.70 -21.87 57.64
C LEU A 47 29.90 -22.65 58.22
N LYS A 48 30.12 -22.68 59.54
CA LYS A 48 31.20 -23.50 60.14
C LYS A 48 31.00 -25.01 59.92
N ASP A 49 29.78 -25.47 59.69
CA ASP A 49 29.53 -26.84 59.26
C ASP A 49 30.01 -27.00 57.82
N SER A 50 31.02 -27.86 57.63
CA SER A 50 31.63 -28.14 56.32
C SER A 50 30.61 -28.52 55.25
N LYS A 51 29.48 -29.14 55.60
CA LYS A 51 28.43 -29.48 54.63
C LYS A 51 27.66 -28.24 54.16
N ASN A 52 27.40 -27.31 55.07
CA ASN A 52 26.69 -26.06 54.76
C ASN A 52 27.57 -25.10 53.96
N GLN A 53 28.87 -25.02 54.28
CA GLN A 53 29.85 -24.27 53.50
C GLN A 53 29.93 -24.80 52.06
N ALA A 54 30.03 -26.12 51.88
CA ALA A 54 30.13 -26.72 50.56
C ALA A 54 28.88 -26.47 49.69
N GLU A 55 27.68 -26.52 50.28
CA GLU A 55 26.44 -26.19 49.56
C GLU A 55 26.31 -24.70 49.26
N PHE A 56 26.78 -23.83 50.16
CA PHE A 56 26.83 -22.39 49.91
C PHE A 56 27.77 -22.07 48.74
N ASP A 57 28.99 -22.58 48.76
CA ASP A 57 29.98 -22.38 47.70
C ASP A 57 29.48 -22.95 46.36
N ARG A 58 28.82 -24.12 46.38
CA ARG A 58 28.19 -24.69 45.18
C ARG A 58 27.10 -23.78 44.61
N ARG A 59 26.25 -23.20 45.45
CA ARG A 59 25.20 -22.27 45.03
C ARG A 59 25.78 -20.96 44.52
N VAL A 60 26.83 -20.44 45.15
CA VAL A 60 27.54 -19.23 44.72
C VAL A 60 28.20 -19.45 43.37
N GLN A 61 28.94 -20.55 43.19
CA GLN A 61 29.55 -20.89 41.89
C GLN A 61 28.50 -21.07 40.80
N LYS A 62 27.39 -21.75 41.09
CA LYS A 62 26.29 -21.88 40.13
C LYS A 62 25.67 -20.53 39.77
N ALA A 63 25.52 -19.63 40.74
CA ALA A 63 25.02 -18.27 40.50
C ALA A 63 26.00 -17.47 39.65
N ILE A 64 27.31 -17.57 39.91
CA ILE A 64 28.36 -16.92 39.12
C ILE A 64 28.38 -17.44 37.69
N GLU A 65 28.36 -18.75 37.47
CA GLU A 65 28.34 -19.32 36.11
C GLU A 65 27.06 -18.94 35.36
N THR A 66 25.90 -18.92 36.03
CA THR A 66 24.65 -18.45 35.42
C THR A 66 24.74 -16.97 35.06
N ALA A 67 25.27 -16.13 35.95
CA ALA A 67 25.45 -14.71 35.68
C ALA A 67 26.42 -14.48 34.52
N LYS A 68 27.52 -15.24 34.47
CA LYS A 68 28.51 -15.16 33.40
C LYS A 68 27.92 -15.56 32.05
N THR A 69 27.19 -16.68 31.97
CA THR A 69 26.51 -17.10 30.75
C THR A 69 25.48 -16.06 30.32
N ASN A 70 24.65 -15.58 31.24
CA ASN A 70 23.66 -14.55 30.92
C ASN A 70 24.32 -13.26 30.40
N TRP A 71 25.42 -12.82 31.03
CA TRP A 71 26.14 -11.63 30.58
C TRP A 71 26.80 -11.85 29.23
N GLN A 72 27.34 -13.03 28.97
CA GLN A 72 27.92 -13.37 27.68
C GLN A 72 26.86 -13.41 26.57
N GLU A 73 25.69 -14.02 26.84
CA GLU A 73 24.56 -14.02 25.90
C GLU A 73 24.05 -12.60 25.62
N ILE A 74 23.94 -11.75 26.63
CA ILE A 74 23.56 -10.34 26.46
C ILE A 74 24.59 -9.63 25.57
N MET A 75 25.89 -9.79 25.84
CA MET A 75 26.95 -9.16 25.05
C MET A 75 26.99 -9.65 23.60
N ASP A 76 26.79 -10.95 23.37
CA ASP A 76 26.78 -11.51 22.01
C ASP A 76 25.51 -11.11 21.24
N ASN A 77 24.36 -11.04 21.90
CA ASN A 77 23.13 -10.50 21.33
C ASN A 77 23.24 -9.00 21.01
N GLU A 78 23.80 -8.20 21.91
CA GLU A 78 24.02 -6.76 21.68
C GLU A 78 24.98 -6.50 20.51
N LYS A 79 26.07 -7.28 20.39
CA LYS A 79 26.99 -7.17 19.24
C LYS A 79 26.32 -7.53 17.92
N THR A 80 25.60 -8.66 17.89
CA THR A 80 24.92 -9.10 16.66
C THR A 80 23.78 -8.17 16.27
N GLU A 81 23.05 -7.62 17.24
CA GLU A 81 22.00 -6.64 17.00
C GLU A 81 22.59 -5.30 16.54
N ALA A 82 23.68 -4.82 17.14
CA ALA A 82 24.37 -3.60 16.70
C ALA A 82 24.94 -3.73 15.28
N GLU A 83 25.53 -4.88 14.93
CA GLU A 83 26.00 -5.17 13.58
C GLU A 83 24.84 -5.27 12.57
N LYS A 84 23.72 -5.89 12.97
CA LYS A 84 22.51 -5.99 12.15
C LYS A 84 21.82 -4.63 11.99
N LEU A 85 21.77 -3.80 13.03
CA LEU A 85 21.23 -2.42 13.00
C LEU A 85 22.11 -1.50 12.15
N ALA A 86 23.43 -1.62 12.26
CA ALA A 86 24.38 -0.87 11.42
C ALA A 86 24.26 -1.25 9.93
N LYS A 87 23.97 -2.53 9.64
CA LYS A 87 23.65 -3.00 8.28
C LYS A 87 22.25 -2.59 7.83
N MET A 88 21.20 -2.70 8.67
CA MET A 88 19.81 -2.41 8.29
C MET A 88 19.53 -0.93 8.05
N ASN A 89 20.14 0.02 8.74
CA ASN A 89 19.76 1.43 8.59
C ASN A 89 20.33 2.10 7.31
N LYS A 90 21.44 1.57 6.76
CA LYS A 90 22.05 2.09 5.52
C LYS A 90 21.60 1.31 4.29
N GLU A 91 21.63 -0.02 4.33
CA GLU A 91 21.28 -0.86 3.19
C GLU A 91 19.79 -0.73 2.82
N GLN A 92 18.88 -0.74 3.81
CA GLN A 92 17.44 -0.62 3.52
C GLN A 92 17.05 0.76 3.02
N LYS A 93 17.72 1.82 3.52
CA LYS A 93 17.52 3.18 3.02
C LYS A 93 18.03 3.31 1.58
N LEU A 94 19.17 2.71 1.28
CA LEU A 94 19.73 2.68 -0.07
C LEU A 94 18.83 1.90 -1.03
N GLU A 95 18.35 0.72 -0.63
CA GLU A 95 17.43 -0.10 -1.41
C GLU A 95 16.10 0.61 -1.65
N TYR A 96 15.52 1.26 -0.63
CA TYR A 96 14.30 2.04 -0.78
C TYR A 96 14.50 3.22 -1.75
N GLN A 97 15.63 3.93 -1.63
CA GLN A 97 15.96 5.04 -2.53
C GLN A 97 16.18 4.55 -3.96
N ALA A 98 16.89 3.43 -4.14
CA ALA A 98 17.10 2.81 -5.44
C ALA A 98 15.78 2.36 -6.07
N GLN A 99 14.93 1.66 -5.31
CA GLN A 99 13.62 1.21 -5.77
C GLN A 99 12.69 2.39 -6.10
N LYS A 100 12.73 3.46 -5.29
CA LYS A 100 11.95 4.69 -5.56
C LYS A 100 12.43 5.37 -6.84
N ALA A 101 13.73 5.51 -7.04
CA ALA A 101 14.30 6.08 -8.26
C ALA A 101 14.02 5.21 -9.49
N GLU A 102 14.04 3.89 -9.35
CA GLU A 102 13.71 2.97 -10.44
C GLU A 102 12.23 3.09 -10.83
N ARG A 103 11.32 3.11 -9.85
CA ARG A 103 9.88 3.33 -10.12
C ARG A 103 9.61 4.67 -10.79
N GLU A 104 10.21 5.75 -10.27
CA GLU A 104 10.07 7.09 -10.88
C GLU A 104 10.59 7.10 -12.32
N LYS A 105 11.71 6.41 -12.60
CA LYS A 105 12.25 6.26 -13.95
C LYS A 105 11.31 5.44 -14.84
N THR A 106 10.77 4.33 -14.36
CA THR A 106 9.84 3.51 -15.16
C THR A 106 8.55 4.25 -15.45
N ASP A 107 8.01 4.96 -14.46
CA ASP A 107 6.78 5.74 -14.60
C ASP A 107 6.98 6.90 -15.59
N ALA A 108 8.10 7.64 -15.48
CA ALA A 108 8.44 8.71 -16.42
C ALA A 108 8.65 8.19 -17.86
N LEU A 109 9.29 7.01 -18.03
CA LEU A 109 9.45 6.39 -19.33
C LEU A 109 8.10 5.92 -19.91
N ALA A 110 7.21 5.37 -19.07
CA ALA A 110 5.87 4.97 -19.48
C ALA A 110 5.03 6.18 -19.89
N GLU A 111 5.08 7.27 -19.12
CA GLU A 111 4.39 8.53 -19.45
C GLU A 111 4.91 9.14 -20.75
N LEU A 112 6.23 9.17 -20.94
CA LEU A 112 6.83 9.67 -22.18
C LEU A 112 6.42 8.82 -23.38
N ASN A 113 6.37 7.49 -23.24
CA ASN A 113 5.90 6.61 -24.30
C ASN A 113 4.42 6.87 -24.60
N ALA A 114 3.57 6.93 -23.58
CA ALA A 114 2.16 7.25 -23.73
C ALA A 114 1.94 8.59 -24.45
N TYR A 115 2.73 9.62 -24.11
CA TYR A 115 2.69 10.91 -24.78
C TYR A 115 3.04 10.79 -26.27
N LYS A 116 4.13 10.09 -26.61
CA LYS A 116 4.54 9.86 -28.01
C LYS A 116 3.48 9.09 -28.79
N LEU A 117 2.88 8.07 -28.19
CA LEU A 117 1.81 7.29 -28.82
C LEU A 117 0.55 8.15 -29.04
N LYS A 118 0.22 9.02 -28.08
CA LYS A 118 -0.89 9.98 -28.23
C LYS A 118 -0.62 10.96 -29.37
N GLU A 119 0.60 11.47 -29.49
CA GLU A 119 0.98 12.37 -30.59
C GLU A 119 0.88 11.69 -31.96
N GLN A 120 1.35 10.44 -32.07
CA GLN A 120 1.17 9.63 -33.27
C GLN A 120 -0.32 9.42 -33.58
N ALA A 121 -1.11 9.06 -32.57
CA ALA A 121 -2.54 8.88 -32.72
C ALA A 121 -3.26 10.14 -33.19
N LEU A 122 -2.89 11.32 -32.65
CA LEU A 122 -3.41 12.62 -33.08
C LEU A 122 -3.13 12.87 -34.56
N LYS A 123 -1.91 12.57 -35.02
CA LYS A 123 -1.53 12.71 -36.44
C LYS A 123 -2.37 11.80 -37.34
N ILE A 124 -2.49 10.52 -36.99
CA ILE A 124 -3.25 9.53 -37.78
C ILE A 124 -4.75 9.86 -37.79
N ALA A 125 -5.31 10.26 -36.65
CA ALA A 125 -6.70 10.68 -36.55
C ALA A 125 -6.97 11.90 -37.44
N SER A 126 -6.08 12.89 -37.41
CA SER A 126 -6.18 14.08 -38.27
C SER A 126 -6.09 13.73 -39.76
N GLU A 127 -5.17 12.84 -40.15
CA GLU A 127 -5.04 12.34 -41.53
C GLU A 127 -6.31 11.61 -42.02
N LYS A 128 -7.05 10.96 -41.10
CA LYS A 128 -8.31 10.27 -41.39
C LYS A 128 -9.55 11.16 -41.23
N GLY A 129 -9.39 12.44 -40.89
CA GLY A 129 -10.51 13.35 -40.63
C GLY A 129 -11.33 12.97 -39.40
N LEU A 130 -10.75 12.23 -38.45
CA LEU A 130 -11.38 11.89 -37.18
C LEU A 130 -11.19 13.00 -36.16
N ASP A 131 -12.26 13.28 -35.40
CA ASP A 131 -12.21 14.25 -34.31
C ASP A 131 -11.27 13.76 -33.19
N VAL A 132 -10.39 14.64 -32.71
CA VAL A 132 -9.38 14.33 -31.68
C VAL A 132 -10.00 13.91 -30.35
N SER A 133 -11.25 14.29 -30.09
CA SER A 133 -11.99 13.89 -28.88
C SER A 133 -12.22 12.38 -28.81
N LEU A 134 -12.23 11.68 -29.96
CA LEU A 134 -12.34 10.22 -30.01
C LEU A 134 -11.11 9.53 -29.39
N LEU A 135 -9.96 10.20 -29.34
CA LEU A 135 -8.75 9.65 -28.73
C LEU A 135 -8.79 9.69 -27.19
N ASN A 136 -9.69 10.46 -26.57
CA ASN A 136 -9.81 10.52 -25.11
C ASN A 136 -10.26 9.18 -24.50
N PHE A 137 -10.91 8.32 -25.29
CA PHE A 137 -11.32 6.98 -24.86
C PHE A 137 -10.17 5.96 -24.91
N PHE A 138 -9.00 6.36 -25.39
CA PHE A 138 -7.87 5.49 -25.58
C PHE A 138 -6.88 5.57 -24.40
N ASN A 139 -6.53 4.42 -23.82
CA ASN A 139 -5.51 4.36 -22.78
C ASN A 139 -4.12 4.20 -23.40
N PHE A 140 -3.42 5.32 -23.57
CA PHE A 140 -2.05 5.35 -24.13
C PHE A 140 -0.98 4.83 -23.16
N SER A 141 -1.25 4.76 -21.85
CA SER A 141 -0.28 4.28 -20.86
C SER A 141 0.02 2.79 -20.96
N THR A 142 -0.91 2.01 -21.49
CA THR A 142 -0.77 0.55 -21.66
C THR A 142 -0.71 0.13 -23.12
N ALA A 143 -0.88 1.07 -24.05
CA ALA A 143 -0.92 0.76 -25.47
C ALA A 143 0.48 0.46 -26.03
N LYS A 144 0.52 -0.43 -27.02
CA LYS A 144 1.73 -0.71 -27.80
C LYS A 144 1.71 0.11 -29.08
N ALA A 145 2.88 0.53 -29.54
CA ALA A 145 3.05 1.30 -30.78
C ALA A 145 2.36 0.63 -31.98
N ASP A 146 2.54 -0.69 -32.11
CA ASP A 146 2.01 -1.48 -33.22
C ASP A 146 0.46 -1.55 -33.26
N GLU A 147 -0.20 -1.24 -32.14
CA GLU A 147 -1.67 -1.32 -32.03
C GLU A 147 -2.37 0.01 -32.34
N ILE A 148 -1.66 1.14 -32.33
CA ILE A 148 -2.26 2.48 -32.46
C ILE A 148 -2.96 2.63 -33.82
N ASN A 149 -2.26 2.31 -34.90
CA ASN A 149 -2.80 2.44 -36.26
C ASN A 149 -4.06 1.59 -36.43
N THR A 150 -4.00 0.32 -36.05
CA THR A 150 -5.10 -0.64 -36.16
C THR A 150 -6.34 -0.17 -35.41
N LYS A 151 -6.18 0.29 -34.16
CA LYS A 151 -7.32 0.73 -33.36
C LYS A 151 -7.94 2.02 -33.90
N ILE A 152 -7.13 2.94 -34.42
CA ILE A 152 -7.65 4.16 -35.08
C ILE A 152 -8.37 3.81 -36.37
N ASP A 153 -7.88 2.83 -37.13
CA ASP A 153 -8.54 2.31 -38.33
C ASP A 153 -9.91 1.73 -38.02
N GLU A 154 -10.00 0.90 -36.98
CA GLU A 154 -11.27 0.32 -36.52
C GLU A 154 -12.29 1.41 -36.13
N ILE A 155 -11.85 2.43 -35.39
CA ILE A 155 -12.69 3.58 -35.03
C ILE A 155 -13.15 4.32 -36.29
N SER A 156 -12.23 4.55 -37.25
CA SER A 156 -12.54 5.22 -38.50
C SER A 156 -13.62 4.50 -39.29
N ILE A 157 -13.48 3.17 -39.44
CA ILE A 157 -14.43 2.33 -40.16
C ILE A 157 -15.80 2.35 -39.45
N ALA A 158 -15.81 2.16 -38.14
CA ALA A 158 -17.05 2.15 -37.36
C ALA A 158 -17.79 3.49 -37.43
N PHE A 159 -17.06 4.61 -37.32
CA PHE A 159 -17.61 5.95 -37.42
C PHE A 159 -18.21 6.21 -38.80
N ASN A 160 -17.44 5.96 -39.88
CA ASN A 160 -17.89 6.16 -41.24
C ASN A 160 -19.12 5.30 -41.56
N LYS A 161 -19.15 4.05 -41.11
CA LYS A 161 -20.31 3.16 -41.27
C LYS A 161 -21.56 3.69 -40.56
N ALA A 162 -21.41 4.24 -39.35
CA ALA A 162 -22.53 4.82 -38.61
C ALA A 162 -23.06 6.10 -39.29
N VAL A 163 -22.16 6.96 -39.76
CA VAL A 163 -22.49 8.18 -40.52
C VAL A 163 -23.19 7.84 -41.82
N GLU A 164 -22.64 6.90 -42.61
CA GLU A 164 -23.23 6.44 -43.87
C GLU A 164 -24.64 5.88 -43.66
N LYS A 165 -24.84 5.05 -42.62
CA LYS A 165 -26.18 4.55 -42.27
C LYS A 165 -27.16 5.68 -41.97
N ALA A 166 -26.76 6.65 -41.14
CA ALA A 166 -27.61 7.78 -40.77
C ALA A 166 -27.94 8.68 -41.98
N VAL A 167 -26.97 8.94 -42.86
CA VAL A 167 -27.16 9.71 -44.09
C VAL A 167 -28.11 8.97 -45.04
N ASN A 168 -27.91 7.67 -45.23
CA ASN A 168 -28.79 6.85 -46.06
C ASN A 168 -30.22 6.80 -45.50
N GLU A 169 -30.40 6.77 -44.19
CA GLU A 169 -31.72 6.87 -43.56
C GLU A 169 -32.39 8.23 -43.79
N ARG A 170 -31.62 9.32 -43.85
CA ARG A 170 -32.11 10.67 -44.15
C ARG A 170 -32.40 10.90 -45.64
N LEU A 171 -31.68 10.23 -46.52
CA LEU A 171 -31.86 10.30 -47.98
C LEU A 171 -33.01 9.43 -48.50
N LYS A 172 -33.53 8.52 -47.69
CA LYS A 172 -34.79 7.84 -48.01
C LYS A 172 -35.88 8.89 -48.10
N GLU A 173 -36.46 9.06 -49.28
CA GLU A 173 -37.67 9.86 -49.44
C GLU A 173 -38.79 9.30 -48.55
N ASP A 174 -39.55 10.18 -47.90
CA ASP A 174 -40.80 9.79 -47.26
C ASP A 174 -41.71 9.16 -48.32
N THR A 175 -42.22 7.96 -48.04
CA THR A 175 -43.08 7.21 -48.96
C THR A 175 -44.22 8.12 -49.45
N PRO A 176 -44.43 8.28 -50.76
CA PRO A 176 -45.49 9.14 -51.27
C PRO A 176 -46.85 8.70 -50.70
N ILE A 177 -47.52 9.61 -49.99
CA ILE A 177 -48.89 9.38 -49.51
C ILE A 177 -49.77 9.34 -50.76
N SER A 178 -50.23 8.14 -51.16
CA SER A 178 -51.26 8.05 -52.18
C SER A 178 -52.53 8.68 -51.61
N LYS A 179 -52.98 9.78 -52.22
CA LYS A 179 -54.32 10.33 -51.95
C LYS A 179 -55.36 9.43 -52.62
N THR A 180 -55.70 8.31 -51.99
CA THR A 180 -56.94 7.59 -52.28
C THR A 180 -58.10 8.39 -51.69
N GLY A 181 -58.79 9.16 -52.53
CA GLY A 181 -59.95 9.93 -52.10
C GLY A 181 -60.48 10.91 -53.14
N ILE A 182 -60.85 10.41 -54.33
CA ILE A 182 -61.93 11.05 -55.10
C ILE A 182 -63.08 10.06 -55.12
N GLU A 183 -63.99 10.25 -54.18
CA GLU A 183 -65.30 9.61 -54.16
C GLU A 183 -66.07 9.99 -55.43
N LYS A 184 -66.43 8.99 -56.25
CA LYS A 184 -67.45 9.17 -57.28
C LYS A 184 -68.82 9.06 -56.60
N SER A 185 -69.38 10.20 -56.23
CA SER A 185 -70.77 10.29 -55.78
C SER A 185 -71.75 10.00 -56.92
N ASN A 186 -72.62 9.01 -56.70
CA ASN A 186 -73.98 8.85 -57.24
C ASN A 186 -74.17 8.68 -58.76
N MET A 187 -74.26 7.43 -59.22
CA MET A 187 -75.21 7.08 -60.28
C MET A 187 -76.19 6.03 -59.74
N LYS A 188 -77.43 6.49 -59.50
CA LYS A 188 -78.60 5.67 -59.19
C LYS A 188 -78.92 4.84 -60.44
N GLU A 189 -78.84 3.52 -60.34
CA GLU A 189 -79.34 2.61 -61.37
C GLU A 189 -80.86 2.82 -61.52
N ILE A 190 -81.31 3.22 -62.72
CA ILE A 190 -82.72 3.18 -63.09
C ILE A 190 -82.91 1.91 -63.93
N PRO A 191 -83.71 0.92 -63.50
CA PRO A 191 -83.99 -0.25 -64.31
C PRO A 191 -84.82 0.15 -65.54
N ARG A 192 -84.28 -0.07 -66.74
CA ARG A 192 -85.08 0.03 -67.97
C ARG A 192 -85.91 -1.23 -68.12
N ALA A 193 -87.22 -1.10 -67.95
CA ALA A 193 -88.18 -2.13 -68.30
C ALA A 193 -88.20 -2.35 -69.81
N SER A 194 -88.26 -3.62 -70.21
CA SER A 194 -88.45 -4.09 -71.57
C SER A 194 -89.87 -3.75 -72.06
N TYR A 195 -89.97 -3.17 -73.26
CA TYR A 195 -90.82 -3.62 -74.39
C TYR A 195 -90.57 -2.72 -75.60
#